data_AF-A0A2V5WGI4-F1
#
_entry.id   AF-A0A2V5WGI4-F1
#
_cell.length_a   1.000
_cell.length_b   1.000
_cell.length_c   1.000
_cell.angle_alpha   90.00
_cell.angle_beta   90.00
_cell.angle_gamma   90.00
#
_symmetry.space_group_name_H-M   'P 1'
#
loop_
_entity.id
_entity.type
_entity.pdbx_description
1 polymer ?
#
loop_
_entity_poly.entity_id
_entity_poly.type
_entity_poly.pdbx_seq_one_letter_code
_entity_poly.pdbx_strand_id
1 'polypeptide(L)'
;LEAMKGCEQPPQFHPEGDVFKHTRIMLEMLPAEASLPLVFSVLFHDVAKPPTAIVDEEGRIRFNGHDRIGAEMTEAIMERLRFSRAEIDATVEAVRQHMVFKDVPNMRVAKLKRFMARPTFKDELELHRVDCASSHAMLDNYEFLLKKKEEFASEPIIPPPLVRGDDLIAMGLKPGPRFGEILEAVETRQLEGMLKDREEALTWVKAEYLEERGKRPTPNAERPISN
;
A
#
# COMPACT_ATOMS: atom_id res chain seq x y z
N LEU A 1 13.78 18.21 8.83
CA LEU A 1 12.86 19.24 9.34
C LEU A 1 13.25 20.65 8.90
N GLU A 2 14.47 21.14 9.18
CA GLU A 2 14.86 22.51 8.76
C GLU A 2 14.70 22.74 7.26
N ALA A 3 15.12 21.78 6.44
CA ALA A 3 14.97 21.82 4.98
C ALA A 3 13.51 21.89 4.48
N MET A 4 12.52 21.59 5.33
CA MET A 4 11.10 21.66 4.97
C MET A 4 10.55 23.10 5.05
N LYS A 5 11.21 23.98 5.80
CA LYS A 5 10.82 25.39 5.90
C LYS A 5 11.12 26.09 4.58
N GLY A 6 10.13 26.80 4.02
CA GLY A 6 10.24 27.44 2.72
C GLY A 6 10.29 26.48 1.53
N CYS A 7 10.10 25.17 1.74
CA CYS A 7 9.85 24.23 0.65
C CYS A 7 8.39 24.40 0.21
N GLU A 8 8.14 25.33 -0.71
CA GLU A 8 6.81 25.63 -1.25
C GLU A 8 6.18 24.42 -1.93
N GLN A 9 4.85 24.37 -1.88
CA GLN A 9 4.04 23.30 -2.44
C GLN A 9 3.05 23.86 -3.48
N PRO A 10 2.50 23.03 -4.39
CA PRO A 10 1.49 23.50 -5.34
C PRO A 10 0.30 24.17 -4.63
N PRO A 11 0.05 25.48 -4.80
CA PRO A 11 -0.95 26.20 -4.01
C PRO A 11 -2.38 25.71 -4.21
N GLN A 12 -2.68 25.05 -5.33
CA GLN A 12 -4.01 24.47 -5.56
C GLN A 12 -4.32 23.28 -4.65
N PHE A 13 -3.28 22.59 -4.15
CA PHE A 13 -3.43 21.45 -3.26
C PHE A 13 -3.02 21.81 -1.82
N HIS A 14 -2.08 22.74 -1.68
CA HIS A 14 -1.51 23.15 -0.40
C HIS A 14 -1.64 24.67 -0.20
N PRO A 15 -2.86 25.19 -0.01
CA PRO A 15 -3.09 26.63 0.23
C PRO A 15 -2.45 27.13 1.54
N GLU A 16 -2.13 26.23 2.45
CA GLU A 16 -1.43 26.50 3.70
C GLU A 16 0.03 26.90 3.48
N GLY A 17 0.66 26.51 2.37
CA GLY A 17 2.01 26.92 1.98
C GLY A 17 3.06 25.80 2.11
N ASP A 18 4.17 26.10 2.78
CA ASP A 18 5.33 25.20 2.81
C ASP A 18 5.12 23.90 3.59
N VAL A 19 5.98 22.91 3.30
CA VAL A 19 5.94 21.57 3.89
C VAL A 19 6.03 21.59 5.42
N PHE A 20 6.81 22.51 6.01
CA PHE A 20 6.95 22.57 7.47
C PHE A 20 5.67 23.08 8.13
N LYS A 21 5.03 24.10 7.55
CA LYS A 21 3.75 24.61 8.03
C LYS A 21 2.64 23.57 7.90
N HIS A 22 2.57 22.87 6.77
CA HIS A 22 1.67 21.73 6.55
C HIS A 22 1.82 20.67 7.65
N THR A 23 3.05 20.19 7.85
CA THR A 23 3.36 19.17 8.87
C THR A 23 2.94 19.62 10.28
N ARG A 24 3.13 20.89 10.63
CA ARG A 24 2.71 21.43 11.94
C ARG A 24 1.19 21.42 12.12
N ILE A 25 0.44 21.80 11.10
CA ILE A 25 -1.03 21.78 11.14
C ILE A 25 -1.50 20.34 11.34
N MET A 26 -0.93 19.37 10.60
CA MET A 26 -1.27 17.95 10.78
C MET A 26 -1.01 17.47 12.22
N LEU A 27 0.13 17.83 12.82
CA LEU A 27 0.45 17.45 14.21
C LEU A 27 -0.55 18.04 15.22
N GLU A 28 -1.05 19.26 14.99
CA GLU A 28 -2.07 19.89 15.83
C GLU A 28 -3.45 19.21 15.72
N MET A 29 -3.70 18.47 14.63
CA MET A 29 -4.95 17.73 14.39
C MET A 29 -4.95 16.31 14.96
N LEU A 30 -3.80 15.80 15.41
CA LEU A 30 -3.71 14.44 15.94
C LEU A 30 -4.42 14.32 17.29
N PRO A 31 -5.09 13.17 17.56
CA PRO A 31 -5.64 12.90 18.88
C PRO A 31 -4.54 12.75 19.94
N ALA A 32 -4.86 13.05 21.20
CA ALA A 32 -3.88 12.98 22.30
C ALA A 32 -3.33 11.56 22.51
N GLU A 33 -4.14 10.55 22.19
CA GLU A 33 -3.83 9.12 22.25
C GLU A 33 -3.20 8.57 20.95
N ALA A 34 -2.77 9.44 20.02
CA ALA A 34 -2.09 9.02 18.81
C ALA A 34 -0.90 8.10 19.12
N SER A 35 -0.75 7.04 18.32
CA SER A 35 0.37 6.13 18.46
C SER A 35 1.68 6.86 18.14
N LEU A 36 2.79 6.40 18.74
CA LEU A 36 4.10 6.93 18.41
C LEU A 36 4.42 6.77 16.90
N PRO A 37 4.14 5.60 16.27
CA PRO A 37 4.31 5.47 14.83
C PRO A 37 3.53 6.50 14.01
N LEU A 38 2.27 6.79 14.35
CA LEU A 38 1.45 7.80 13.68
C LEU A 38 2.05 9.21 13.80
N VAL A 39 2.44 9.62 15.02
CA VAL A 39 3.06 10.94 15.25
C VAL A 39 4.31 11.13 14.39
N PHE A 40 5.20 10.14 14.35
CA PHE A 40 6.39 10.23 13.52
C PHE A 40 6.10 10.09 12.03
N SER A 41 5.04 9.39 11.64
CA SER A 41 4.64 9.29 10.23
C SER A 41 4.16 10.65 9.73
N VAL A 42 3.36 11.38 10.53
CA VAL A 42 2.99 12.76 10.22
C VAL A 42 4.23 13.64 10.13
N LEU A 43 5.14 13.54 11.09
CA LEU A 43 6.36 14.34 11.10
C LEU A 43 7.27 14.13 9.88
N PHE A 44 7.24 12.92 9.30
CA PHE A 44 8.20 12.51 8.27
C PHE A 44 7.63 12.19 6.89
N HIS A 45 6.30 12.11 6.70
CA HIS A 45 5.72 11.71 5.42
C HIS A 45 6.26 12.50 4.21
N ASP A 46 6.48 13.81 4.43
CA ASP A 46 7.00 14.74 3.43
C ASP A 46 8.46 15.16 3.64
N VAL A 47 9.21 14.45 4.50
CA VAL A 47 10.60 14.84 4.83
C VAL A 47 11.53 14.87 3.60
N ALA A 48 11.17 14.13 2.56
CA ALA A 48 11.90 14.07 1.30
C ALA A 48 11.33 14.97 0.19
N LYS A 49 10.26 15.75 0.41
CA LYS A 49 9.84 16.79 -0.56
C LYS A 49 10.99 17.75 -0.91
N PRO A 50 11.76 18.32 0.05
CA PRO A 50 12.87 19.22 -0.28
C PRO A 50 13.96 18.62 -1.20
N PRO A 51 14.53 17.44 -0.92
CA PRO A 51 15.54 16.84 -1.80
C PRO A 51 14.97 16.30 -3.13
N THR A 52 13.65 16.22 -3.30
CA THR A 52 12.99 15.74 -4.53
C THR A 52 12.27 16.85 -5.30
N ALA A 53 12.38 18.09 -4.82
CA ALA A 53 11.70 19.24 -5.39
C ALA A 53 12.24 19.53 -6.80
N ILE A 54 11.34 19.52 -7.78
CA ILE A 54 11.62 19.91 -9.15
C ILE A 54 10.54 20.92 -9.56
N VAL A 55 10.94 22.01 -10.21
CA VAL A 55 10.03 22.94 -10.88
C VAL A 55 10.16 22.67 -12.38
N ASP A 56 9.06 22.31 -13.03
CA ASP A 56 9.05 22.10 -14.49
C ASP A 56 9.02 23.42 -15.27
N GLU A 57 9.12 23.34 -16.60
CA GLU A 57 9.19 24.50 -17.49
C GLU A 57 7.91 25.37 -17.40
N GLU A 58 6.78 24.79 -17.00
CA GLU A 58 5.52 25.49 -16.76
C GLU A 58 5.40 26.06 -15.32
N GLY A 59 6.44 25.95 -14.51
CA GLY A 59 6.47 26.46 -13.14
C GLY A 59 5.76 25.56 -12.12
N ARG A 60 5.44 24.31 -12.45
CA ARG A 60 4.76 23.38 -11.53
C ARG A 60 5.78 22.69 -10.64
N ILE A 61 5.52 22.76 -9.34
CA ILE A 61 6.31 22.09 -8.31
C ILE A 61 5.94 20.60 -8.28
N ARG A 62 6.94 19.72 -8.28
CA ARG A 62 6.81 18.27 -8.24
C ARG A 62 7.76 17.67 -7.21
N PHE A 63 7.32 16.56 -6.61
CA PHE A 63 8.05 15.81 -5.58
C PHE A 63 8.03 14.31 -5.91
N ASN A 64 8.48 13.94 -7.11
CA ASN A 64 8.36 12.56 -7.57
C ASN A 64 9.23 11.63 -6.71
N GLY A 65 8.62 10.59 -6.12
CA GLY A 65 9.32 9.59 -5.30
C GLY A 65 9.67 10.03 -3.88
N HIS A 66 9.11 11.15 -3.40
CA HIS A 66 9.33 11.63 -2.03
C HIS A 66 8.83 10.63 -0.97
N ASP A 67 7.78 9.87 -1.24
CA ASP A 67 7.28 8.79 -0.40
C ASP A 67 8.35 7.71 -0.16
N ARG A 68 9.00 7.22 -1.24
CA ARG A 68 10.03 6.19 -1.15
C ARG A 68 11.31 6.72 -0.48
N ILE A 69 11.80 7.87 -0.92
CA ILE A 69 13.02 8.48 -0.35
C ILE A 69 12.77 8.92 1.10
N GLY A 70 11.57 9.41 1.40
CA GLY A 70 11.13 9.80 2.74
C GLY A 70 11.10 8.61 3.69
N ALA A 71 10.67 7.44 3.22
CA ALA A 71 10.71 6.21 3.99
C ALA A 71 12.15 5.77 4.32
N GLU A 72 13.07 5.86 3.35
CA GLU A 72 14.51 5.57 3.55
C GLU A 72 15.14 6.56 4.55
N MET A 73 14.82 7.85 4.45
CA MET A 73 15.26 8.87 5.41
C MET A 73 14.69 8.63 6.80
N THR A 74 13.42 8.23 6.88
CA THR A 74 12.72 7.93 8.14
C THR A 74 13.39 6.78 8.89
N GLU A 75 13.68 5.67 8.19
CA GLU A 75 14.37 4.51 8.77
C GLU A 75 15.71 4.95 9.39
N ALA A 76 16.56 5.61 8.60
CA ALA A 76 17.87 6.08 9.06
C ALA A 76 17.79 7.07 10.24
N ILE A 77 16.80 7.97 10.24
CA ILE A 77 16.59 8.92 11.34
C ILE A 77 16.19 8.18 12.61
N MET A 78 15.21 7.27 12.54
CA MET A 78 14.69 6.58 13.70
C MET A 78 15.68 5.55 14.27
N GLU A 79 16.45 4.88 13.43
CA GLU A 79 17.56 4.01 13.86
C GLU A 79 18.63 4.79 14.64
N ARG A 80 18.99 5.98 14.15
CA ARG A 80 19.92 6.88 14.84
C ARG A 80 19.38 7.33 16.19
N LEU A 81 18.07 7.55 16.29
CA LEU A 81 17.37 7.90 17.53
C LEU A 81 17.08 6.69 18.43
N ARG A 82 17.43 5.48 18.01
CA ARG A 82 17.31 4.22 18.78
C ARG A 82 15.87 3.83 19.13
N PHE A 83 14.92 4.11 18.25
CA PHE A 83 13.57 3.55 18.34
C PHE A 83 13.58 2.02 18.20
N SER A 84 12.53 1.35 18.67
CA SER A 84 12.40 -0.09 18.51
C SER A 84 12.15 -0.46 17.04
N ARG A 85 12.52 -1.68 16.65
CA ARG A 85 12.31 -2.15 15.27
C ARG A 85 10.83 -2.11 14.87
N ALA A 86 9.93 -2.43 15.80
CA ALA A 86 8.49 -2.40 15.55
C ALA A 86 7.98 -0.97 15.28
N GLU A 87 8.47 0.03 16.00
CA GLU A 87 8.12 1.44 15.74
C GLU A 87 8.69 1.92 14.41
N ILE A 88 9.95 1.57 14.11
CA ILE A 88 10.59 1.92 12.84
C ILE A 88 9.81 1.33 11.67
N ASP A 89 9.54 0.02 11.69
CA ASP A 89 8.85 -0.67 10.60
C ASP A 89 7.44 -0.08 10.36
N ALA A 90 6.71 0.22 11.44
CA ALA A 90 5.38 0.82 11.36
C ALA A 90 5.41 2.24 10.77
N THR A 91 6.32 3.10 11.22
CA THR A 91 6.45 4.47 10.69
C THR A 91 6.95 4.48 9.24
N VAL A 92 7.93 3.64 8.92
CA VAL A 92 8.50 3.54 7.57
C VAL A 92 7.44 3.07 6.57
N GLU A 93 6.62 2.07 6.93
CA GLU A 93 5.52 1.63 6.06
C GLU A 93 4.49 2.75 5.86
N ALA A 94 4.08 3.44 6.92
CA ALA A 94 3.11 4.53 6.78
C ALA A 94 3.63 5.68 5.90
N VAL A 95 4.89 6.10 6.08
CA VAL A 95 5.54 7.10 5.21
C VAL A 95 5.65 6.58 3.77
N ARG A 96 6.03 5.33 3.56
CA ARG A 96 6.18 4.75 2.22
C ARG A 96 4.86 4.69 1.45
N GLN A 97 3.75 4.50 2.16
CA GLN A 97 2.46 4.16 1.56
C GLN A 97 1.48 5.34 1.51
N HIS A 98 1.82 6.49 2.09
CA HIS A 98 0.86 7.60 2.22
C HIS A 98 0.29 8.08 0.87
N MET A 99 1.08 8.03 -0.21
CA MET A 99 0.61 8.40 -1.56
C MET A 99 -0.29 7.35 -2.22
N VAL A 100 -0.32 6.11 -1.73
CA VAL A 100 -1.13 5.01 -2.29
C VAL A 100 -2.63 5.24 -2.09
N PHE A 101 -3.01 6.05 -1.09
CA PHE A 101 -4.41 6.38 -0.80
C PHE A 101 -5.13 7.02 -1.98
N LYS A 102 -4.44 7.71 -2.89
CA LYS A 102 -5.06 8.28 -4.11
C LYS A 102 -5.63 7.21 -5.05
N ASP A 103 -5.11 5.99 -4.99
CA ASP A 103 -5.41 4.89 -5.92
C ASP A 103 -6.42 3.88 -5.34
N VAL A 104 -6.84 4.04 -4.08
CA VAL A 104 -7.72 3.07 -3.40
C VAL A 104 -9.05 2.81 -4.11
N PRO A 105 -9.72 3.79 -4.76
CA PRO A 105 -10.97 3.52 -5.49
C PRO A 105 -10.76 2.63 -6.71
N ASN A 106 -9.53 2.58 -7.23
CA ASN A 106 -9.16 1.84 -8.43
C ASN A 106 -8.57 0.45 -8.12
N MET A 107 -8.44 0.08 -6.85
CA MET A 107 -7.91 -1.23 -6.46
C MET A 107 -8.93 -2.35 -6.71
N ARG A 108 -8.46 -3.47 -7.27
CA ARG A 108 -9.22 -4.73 -7.24
C ARG A 108 -9.53 -5.12 -5.80
N VAL A 109 -10.66 -5.78 -5.57
CA VAL A 109 -11.15 -6.15 -4.23
C VAL A 109 -10.09 -6.89 -3.41
N ALA A 110 -9.38 -7.86 -4.00
CA ALA A 110 -8.31 -8.56 -3.29
C ALA A 110 -7.16 -7.64 -2.86
N LYS A 111 -6.73 -6.71 -3.72
CA LYS A 111 -5.68 -5.73 -3.37
C LYS A 111 -6.16 -4.78 -2.27
N LEU A 112 -7.40 -4.32 -2.36
CA LEU A 112 -8.00 -3.44 -1.36
C LEU A 112 -8.13 -4.13 0.00
N LYS A 113 -8.61 -5.38 0.04
CA LYS A 113 -8.68 -6.16 1.27
C LYS A 113 -7.29 -6.35 1.91
N ARG A 114 -6.27 -6.70 1.13
CA ARG A 114 -4.88 -6.81 1.63
C ARG A 114 -4.34 -5.48 2.17
N PHE A 115 -4.61 -4.38 1.47
CA PHE A 115 -4.24 -3.04 1.90
C PHE A 115 -4.87 -2.67 3.25
N MET A 116 -6.19 -2.92 3.39
CA MET A 116 -6.94 -2.65 4.62
C MET A 116 -6.63 -3.59 5.78
N ALA A 117 -6.06 -4.77 5.48
CA ALA A 117 -5.68 -5.77 6.48
C ALA A 117 -4.27 -5.56 7.05
N ARG A 118 -3.49 -4.59 6.55
CA ARG A 118 -2.15 -4.32 7.08
C ARG A 118 -2.23 -3.90 8.55
N PRO A 119 -1.29 -4.34 9.41
CA PRO A 119 -1.27 -3.95 10.82
C PRO A 119 -1.25 -2.43 11.05
N THR A 120 -0.61 -1.69 10.14
CA THR A 120 -0.44 -0.23 10.16
C THR A 120 -1.63 0.54 9.58
N PHE A 121 -2.61 -0.13 8.96
CA PHE A 121 -3.67 0.52 8.18
C PHE A 121 -4.44 1.59 8.97
N LYS A 122 -4.68 1.38 10.27
CA LYS A 122 -5.38 2.35 11.11
C LYS A 122 -4.63 3.69 11.18
N ASP A 123 -3.33 3.63 11.42
CA ASP A 123 -2.49 4.82 11.54
C ASP A 123 -2.28 5.46 10.15
N GLU A 124 -2.13 4.66 9.11
CA GLU A 124 -2.05 5.15 7.72
C GLU A 124 -3.32 5.88 7.28
N LEU A 125 -4.50 5.35 7.64
CA LEU A 125 -5.78 5.98 7.33
C LEU A 125 -5.92 7.33 8.05
N GLU A 126 -5.45 7.41 9.30
CA GLU A 126 -5.46 8.65 10.07
C GLU A 126 -4.45 9.66 9.52
N LEU A 127 -3.25 9.23 9.13
CA LEU A 127 -2.26 10.05 8.43
C LEU A 127 -2.88 10.65 7.16
N HIS A 128 -3.54 9.84 6.33
CA HIS A 128 -4.23 10.33 5.13
C HIS A 128 -5.34 11.33 5.46
N ARG A 129 -6.12 11.07 6.53
CA ARG A 129 -7.20 11.97 6.97
C ARG A 129 -6.65 13.35 7.34
N VAL A 130 -5.60 13.41 8.16
CA VAL A 130 -5.03 14.70 8.60
C VAL A 130 -4.27 15.40 7.48
N ASP A 131 -3.63 14.68 6.55
CA ASP A 131 -2.98 15.23 5.36
C ASP A 131 -3.99 15.97 4.46
N CYS A 132 -5.11 15.30 4.13
CA CYS A 132 -6.17 15.95 3.37
C CYS A 132 -6.81 17.10 4.16
N ALA A 133 -7.12 16.91 5.44
CA ALA A 133 -7.83 17.92 6.25
C ALA A 133 -7.02 19.20 6.51
N SER A 134 -5.68 19.11 6.49
CA SER A 134 -4.78 20.26 6.67
C SER A 134 -4.42 20.97 5.36
N SER A 135 -4.80 20.42 4.22
CA SER A 135 -4.47 20.93 2.88
C SER A 135 -5.73 21.23 2.04
N HIS A 136 -6.05 20.39 1.05
CA HIS A 136 -7.15 20.58 0.09
C HIS A 136 -8.53 20.11 0.58
N ALA A 137 -8.62 19.51 1.77
CA ALA A 137 -9.84 19.00 2.40
C ALA A 137 -10.68 17.99 1.57
N MET A 138 -10.06 17.32 0.58
CA MET A 138 -10.76 16.28 -0.20
C MET A 138 -10.68 14.95 0.53
N LEU A 139 -11.77 14.57 1.18
CA LEU A 139 -11.88 13.37 2.02
C LEU A 139 -12.54 12.17 1.31
N ASP A 140 -12.80 12.25 0.01
CA ASP A 140 -13.53 11.22 -0.74
C ASP A 140 -12.91 9.82 -0.59
N ASN A 141 -11.57 9.72 -0.62
CA ASN A 141 -10.86 8.44 -0.47
C ASN A 141 -10.91 7.92 0.98
N TYR A 142 -10.87 8.81 1.97
CA TYR A 142 -11.05 8.46 3.37
C TYR A 142 -12.48 7.91 3.59
N GLU A 143 -13.50 8.62 3.11
CA GLU A 143 -14.90 8.19 3.18
C GLU A 143 -15.16 6.88 2.43
N PHE A 144 -14.53 6.70 1.26
CA PHE A 144 -14.57 5.45 0.51
C PHE A 144 -14.07 4.27 1.35
N LEU A 145 -12.93 4.43 2.04
CA LEU A 145 -12.36 3.38 2.88
C LEU A 145 -13.24 3.09 4.12
N LEU A 146 -13.90 4.10 4.70
CA LEU A 146 -14.86 3.87 5.78
C LEU A 146 -16.06 3.04 5.30
N LYS A 147 -16.65 3.38 4.14
CA LYS A 147 -17.74 2.60 3.53
C LYS A 147 -17.30 1.17 3.24
N LYS A 148 -16.08 0.97 2.72
CA LYS A 148 -15.53 -0.37 2.47
C LYS A 148 -15.28 -1.16 3.75
N LYS A 149 -14.90 -0.50 4.83
CA LYS A 149 -14.76 -1.14 6.15
C LYS A 149 -16.10 -1.67 6.65
N GLU A 150 -17.19 -0.93 6.46
CA GLU A 150 -18.55 -1.38 6.77
C GLU A 150 -19.01 -2.52 5.86
N GLU A 151 -18.77 -2.40 4.55
CA GLU A 151 -19.07 -3.45 3.56
C GLU A 151 -18.39 -4.78 3.89
N PHE A 152 -17.15 -4.73 4.37
CA PHE A 152 -16.39 -5.92 4.73
C PHE A 152 -16.59 -6.37 6.17
N ALA A 153 -17.42 -5.71 6.98
CA ALA A 153 -17.51 -5.99 8.42
C ALA A 153 -18.16 -7.34 8.77
N SER A 154 -18.94 -7.93 7.86
CA SER A 154 -19.63 -9.21 8.10
C SER A 154 -18.69 -10.41 8.13
N GLU A 155 -17.48 -10.27 7.60
CA GLU A 155 -16.48 -11.32 7.51
C GLU A 155 -15.09 -10.77 7.88
N PRO A 156 -14.14 -11.61 8.31
CA PRO A 156 -12.75 -11.15 8.41
C PRO A 156 -12.26 -10.60 7.07
N ILE A 157 -11.61 -9.44 7.06
CA ILE A 157 -11.09 -8.81 5.83
C ILE A 157 -10.26 -9.80 5.02
N ILE A 158 -9.43 -10.60 5.71
CA ILE A 158 -8.74 -11.77 5.17
C ILE A 158 -9.33 -13.02 5.84
N PRO A 159 -10.20 -13.77 5.15
CA PRO A 159 -10.75 -15.02 5.66
C PRO A 159 -9.67 -16.12 5.72
N PRO A 160 -9.89 -17.21 6.50
CA PRO A 160 -9.00 -18.36 6.51
C PRO A 160 -8.82 -18.93 5.09
N PRO A 161 -7.60 -19.37 4.72
CA PRO A 161 -7.33 -19.85 3.37
C PRO A 161 -8.12 -21.11 3.05
N LEU A 162 -8.74 -21.16 1.86
CA LEU A 162 -9.47 -22.34 1.38
C LEU A 162 -8.56 -23.53 1.08
N VAL A 163 -7.29 -23.26 0.72
CA VAL A 163 -6.28 -24.25 0.35
C VAL A 163 -4.99 -23.97 1.12
N ARG A 164 -4.34 -25.02 1.62
CA ARG A 164 -3.05 -24.99 2.33
C ARG A 164 -2.00 -25.80 1.58
N GLY A 165 -0.74 -25.64 1.98
CA GLY A 165 0.37 -26.41 1.38
C GLY A 165 0.17 -27.93 1.47
N ASP A 166 -0.39 -28.42 2.57
CA ASP A 166 -0.68 -29.86 2.75
C ASP A 166 -1.69 -30.39 1.74
N ASP A 167 -2.64 -29.56 1.30
CA ASP A 167 -3.59 -29.93 0.25
C ASP A 167 -2.87 -30.11 -1.10
N LEU A 168 -1.92 -29.22 -1.42
CA LEU A 168 -1.12 -29.32 -2.63
C LEU A 168 -0.24 -30.59 -2.62
N ILE A 169 0.31 -30.94 -1.45
CA ILE A 169 1.07 -32.20 -1.26
C ILE A 169 0.15 -33.41 -1.48
N ALA A 170 -1.05 -33.39 -0.90
CA ALA A 170 -2.03 -34.46 -1.08
C ALA A 170 -2.48 -34.63 -2.55
N MET A 171 -2.42 -33.55 -3.35
CA MET A 171 -2.65 -33.57 -4.80
C MET A 171 -1.43 -34.08 -5.61
N GLY A 172 -0.31 -34.41 -4.97
CA GLY A 172 0.89 -34.93 -5.62
C GLY A 172 1.88 -33.86 -6.08
N LEU A 173 1.73 -32.60 -5.67
CA LEU A 173 2.73 -31.56 -5.91
C LEU A 173 3.90 -31.69 -4.91
N LYS A 174 5.12 -31.40 -5.38
CA LYS A 174 6.30 -31.35 -4.53
C LYS A 174 6.53 -29.92 -4.02
N PRO A 175 6.80 -29.71 -2.73
CA PRO A 175 7.08 -28.39 -2.17
C PRO A 175 8.16 -27.62 -2.96
N GLY A 176 7.93 -26.33 -3.18
CA GLY A 176 8.85 -25.45 -3.90
C GLY A 176 8.23 -24.07 -4.18
N PRO A 177 8.94 -23.17 -4.89
CA PRO A 177 8.49 -21.79 -5.13
C PRO A 177 7.08 -21.67 -5.73
N ARG A 178 6.69 -22.65 -6.55
CA ARG A 178 5.36 -22.73 -7.18
C ARG A 178 4.20 -22.86 -6.19
N PHE A 179 4.46 -23.28 -4.94
CA PHE A 179 3.43 -23.34 -3.91
C PHE A 179 2.92 -21.94 -3.56
N GLY A 180 3.84 -20.98 -3.39
CA GLY A 180 3.47 -19.60 -3.12
C GLY A 180 2.57 -19.03 -4.21
N GLU A 181 2.95 -19.24 -5.47
CA GLU A 181 2.17 -18.82 -6.64
C GLU A 181 0.74 -19.41 -6.64
N ILE A 182 0.59 -20.72 -6.40
CA ILE A 182 -0.72 -21.37 -6.38
C ILE A 182 -1.56 -20.87 -5.20
N LEU A 183 -0.98 -20.81 -4.00
CA LEU A 183 -1.69 -20.38 -2.79
C LEU A 183 -2.11 -18.91 -2.89
N GLU A 184 -1.27 -18.04 -3.44
CA GLU A 184 -1.60 -16.63 -3.70
C GLU A 184 -2.72 -16.50 -4.75
N ALA A 185 -2.70 -17.35 -5.79
CA ALA A 185 -3.74 -17.35 -6.81
C ALA A 185 -5.10 -17.83 -6.28
N VAL A 186 -5.12 -18.83 -5.39
CA VAL A 186 -6.33 -19.25 -4.65
C VAL A 186 -6.80 -18.12 -3.74
N GLU A 187 -5.93 -17.56 -2.90
CA GLU A 187 -6.28 -16.48 -1.98
C GLU A 187 -6.85 -15.27 -2.73
N THR A 188 -6.24 -14.88 -3.85
CA THR A 188 -6.74 -13.78 -4.68
C THR A 188 -8.17 -14.05 -5.16
N ARG A 189 -8.44 -15.26 -5.68
CA ARG A 189 -9.79 -15.63 -6.14
C ARG A 189 -10.79 -15.74 -5.00
N GLN A 190 -10.36 -16.23 -3.84
CA GLN A 190 -11.17 -16.25 -2.61
C GLN A 190 -11.56 -14.82 -2.21
N LEU A 191 -10.60 -13.90 -2.16
CA LEU A 191 -10.84 -12.50 -1.78
C LEU A 191 -11.75 -11.78 -2.78
N GLU A 192 -11.71 -12.16 -4.06
CA GLU A 192 -12.60 -11.68 -5.12
C GLU A 192 -13.97 -12.38 -5.16
N GLY A 193 -14.24 -13.34 -4.26
CA GLY A 193 -15.50 -14.07 -4.20
C GLY A 193 -15.71 -15.08 -5.34
N MET A 194 -14.65 -15.41 -6.09
CA MET A 194 -14.68 -16.39 -7.19
C MET A 194 -14.59 -17.83 -6.70
N LEU A 195 -14.07 -18.06 -5.49
CA LEU A 195 -14.02 -19.36 -4.81
C LEU A 195 -14.66 -19.21 -3.44
N LYS A 196 -15.67 -20.03 -3.15
CA LYS A 196 -16.50 -19.89 -1.94
C LYS A 196 -16.17 -20.93 -0.89
N ASP A 197 -15.68 -22.09 -1.31
CA ASP A 197 -15.35 -23.17 -0.41
C ASP A 197 -14.12 -23.95 -0.86
N ARG A 198 -13.68 -24.86 0.03
CA ARG A 198 -12.50 -25.68 -0.18
C ARG A 198 -12.65 -26.62 -1.38
N GLU A 199 -13.83 -27.15 -1.64
CA GLU A 199 -14.04 -28.09 -2.75
C GLU A 199 -13.90 -27.39 -4.11
N GLU A 200 -14.54 -26.21 -4.26
CA GLU A 200 -14.39 -25.35 -5.43
C GLU A 200 -12.92 -24.98 -5.65
N ALA A 201 -12.23 -24.56 -4.59
CA ALA A 201 -10.83 -24.15 -4.68
C ALA A 201 -9.89 -25.29 -5.08
N LEU A 202 -10.06 -26.48 -4.50
CA LEU A 202 -9.25 -27.65 -4.85
C LEU A 202 -9.50 -28.12 -6.29
N THR A 203 -10.76 -28.07 -6.74
CA THR A 203 -11.15 -28.39 -8.12
C THR A 203 -10.49 -27.41 -9.10
N TRP A 204 -10.55 -26.12 -8.79
CA TRP A 204 -9.90 -25.08 -9.60
C TRP A 204 -8.38 -25.26 -9.67
N VAL A 205 -7.71 -25.53 -8.54
CA VAL A 205 -6.26 -25.79 -8.52
C VAL A 205 -5.90 -26.97 -9.40
N LYS A 206 -6.69 -28.05 -9.36
CA LYS A 206 -6.45 -29.23 -10.19
C LYS A 206 -6.57 -28.91 -11.68
N ALA A 207 -7.63 -28.22 -12.09
CA ALA A 207 -7.85 -27.83 -13.48
C ALA A 207 -6.70 -26.97 -14.02
N GLU A 208 -6.33 -25.90 -13.31
CA GLU A 208 -5.35 -24.93 -13.81
C GLU A 208 -3.90 -25.41 -13.71
N TYR A 209 -3.53 -26.12 -12.64
CA TYR A 209 -2.12 -26.37 -12.34
C TYR A 209 -1.69 -27.82 -12.52
N LEU A 210 -2.64 -28.75 -12.66
CA LEU A 210 -2.38 -30.19 -12.79
C LEU A 210 -2.87 -30.75 -14.13
N GLU A 211 -4.00 -30.30 -14.64
CA GLU A 211 -4.59 -30.84 -15.88
C GLU A 211 -3.96 -30.25 -17.17
N GLU A 212 -3.10 -29.23 -17.07
CA GLU A 212 -2.33 -28.65 -18.19
C GLU A 212 -0.84 -29.06 -18.29
N ARG A 213 -0.43 -30.23 -17.77
CA ARG A 213 0.92 -30.78 -18.06
C ARG A 213 1.17 -31.13 -19.55
N GLY A 214 0.29 -30.73 -20.49
CA GLY A 214 0.36 -31.07 -21.92
C GLY A 214 0.46 -29.92 -22.93
N LYS A 215 0.29 -28.63 -22.56
CA LYS A 215 0.34 -27.52 -23.53
C LYS A 215 0.94 -26.26 -22.95
N ARG A 216 2.27 -26.14 -22.95
CA ARG A 216 2.90 -24.81 -23.02
C ARG A 216 3.03 -24.43 -24.50
N PRO A 217 2.44 -23.32 -24.97
CA PRO A 217 2.94 -22.67 -26.15
C PRO A 217 4.33 -22.10 -25.82
N THR A 218 5.33 -22.48 -26.61
CA THR A 218 6.63 -21.82 -26.66
C THR A 218 6.45 -20.33 -26.95
N PRO A 219 7.21 -19.41 -26.30
CA PRO A 219 7.28 -18.02 -26.76
C PRO A 219 7.78 -18.01 -28.20
N ASN A 220 7.02 -17.32 -29.06
CA ASN A 220 7.22 -17.23 -30.50
C ASN A 220 8.69 -16.99 -30.88
N ALA A 221 9.21 -17.88 -31.73
CA ALA A 221 10.43 -17.65 -32.49
C ALA A 221 10.19 -16.52 -33.51
N GLU A 222 11.18 -15.63 -33.59
CA GLU A 222 11.66 -14.88 -34.76
C GLU A 222 10.63 -14.55 -35.86
N ARG A 223 10.27 -13.25 -35.96
CA ARG A 223 9.72 -12.71 -37.21
C ARG A 223 10.83 -12.66 -38.25
N PRO A 224 10.60 -13.12 -39.50
CA PRO A 224 11.57 -12.95 -40.56
C PRO A 224 11.65 -11.48 -40.98
N ILE A 225 12.87 -11.02 -41.20
CA ILE A 225 13.16 -9.77 -41.90
C ILE A 225 12.78 -9.98 -43.37
N SER A 226 11.80 -9.24 -43.87
CA SER A 226 11.56 -9.10 -45.31
C SER A 226 12.16 -7.79 -45.81
N ASN A 227 12.96 -7.93 -46.86
CA ASN A 227 13.69 -6.90 -47.63
C ASN A 227 12.90 -5.63 -47.93
#